data_AF-A0A1P8XFB7-F1
#
_entry.id   AF-A0A1P8XFB7-F1
#
_cell.length_a   1.000
_cell.length_b   1.000
_cell.length_c   1.000
_cell.angle_alpha   90.00
_cell.angle_beta   90.00
_cell.angle_gamma   90.00
#
_symmetry.space_group_name_H-M   'P 1'
#
loop_
_entity.id
_entity.type
_entity.pdbx_description
1 polymer ?
#
loop_
_entity_poly.entity_id
_entity_poly.type
_entity_poly.pdbx_seq_one_letter_code
_entity_poly.pdbx_strand_id
1 'polypeptide(L)'
;MSVLAGRRHRPEPAPIGARKTHFTQSELRTRRRAGLPVTYDGTFDLTAEVDAIVTPLATRITSLTRTHNAERGLPKMFQHLVADLVDALHGEMIAGIVAWIAERTARERIDKVGGHLDSASRAAALRHVADLHPRPPAPEIAPEHFASGQWAATLIDLVRPYSAPLADLLHRAKPPNDPTLRGAVSRSERLCDLLREVDSAARQVEIRIDRAEQSRPSRTLTPTDRAAQARAELQKLGIEVDAE
;
A
#
# COMPACT_ATOMS: atom_id res chain seq x y z
N MET A 1 -0.22 -13.22 -52.95
CA MET A 1 -1.14 -13.15 -51.79
C MET A 1 -1.24 -14.53 -51.16
N SER A 2 -0.44 -14.83 -50.15
CA SER A 2 -0.62 -16.02 -49.30
C SER A 2 -0.06 -15.72 -47.91
N VAL A 3 -0.95 -15.72 -46.94
CA VAL A 3 -0.75 -15.27 -45.56
C VAL A 3 -0.17 -16.43 -44.76
N LEU A 4 1.09 -16.28 -44.30
CA LEU A 4 1.71 -17.20 -43.36
C LEU A 4 1.06 -17.01 -41.99
N ALA A 5 0.21 -17.96 -41.61
CA ALA A 5 -0.40 -18.04 -40.29
C ALA A 5 0.67 -18.34 -39.22
N GLY A 6 0.98 -17.34 -38.41
CA GLY A 6 1.83 -17.48 -37.23
C GLY A 6 1.20 -18.43 -36.21
N ARG A 7 1.78 -19.63 -36.05
CA ARG A 7 1.47 -20.53 -34.95
C ARG A 7 1.86 -19.85 -33.64
N ARG A 8 0.85 -19.43 -32.85
CA ARG A 8 1.05 -19.00 -31.46
C ARG A 8 1.61 -20.19 -30.68
N HIS A 9 2.81 -20.02 -30.15
CA HIS A 9 3.47 -21.00 -29.30
C HIS A 9 2.63 -21.17 -28.04
N ARG A 10 1.99 -22.34 -27.90
CA ARG A 10 1.28 -22.75 -26.69
C ARG A 10 2.35 -23.01 -25.63
N PRO A 11 2.37 -22.30 -24.48
CA PRO A 11 3.33 -22.59 -23.44
C PRO A 11 3.11 -24.02 -22.93
N GLU A 12 4.21 -24.77 -22.89
CA GLU A 12 4.28 -26.15 -22.43
C GLU A 12 3.84 -26.25 -20.96
N PRO A 13 3.07 -27.26 -20.56
CA PRO A 13 2.67 -27.43 -19.16
C PRO A 13 3.92 -27.68 -18.32
N ALA A 14 4.14 -26.82 -17.31
CA ALA A 14 5.26 -26.94 -16.39
C ALA A 14 5.30 -28.34 -15.72
N PRO A 15 6.50 -28.90 -15.46
CA PRO A 15 6.65 -30.23 -14.90
C PRO A 15 5.97 -30.36 -13.54
N ILE A 16 5.22 -31.46 -13.38
CA ILE A 16 4.58 -31.89 -12.14
C ILE A 16 5.70 -32.16 -11.13
N GLY A 17 5.92 -31.22 -10.20
CA GLY A 17 6.95 -31.34 -9.17
C GLY A 17 7.81 -30.09 -8.93
N ALA A 18 7.57 -28.97 -9.63
CA ALA A 18 8.21 -27.71 -9.26
C ALA A 18 7.87 -27.35 -7.80
N ARG A 19 8.86 -27.45 -6.92
CA ARG A 19 8.80 -27.00 -5.52
C ARG A 19 8.26 -25.57 -5.56
N LYS A 20 7.06 -25.34 -4.99
CA LYS A 20 6.51 -23.98 -4.90
C LYS A 20 7.55 -23.15 -4.14
N THR A 21 8.18 -22.20 -4.81
CA THR A 21 9.07 -21.25 -4.17
C THR A 21 8.20 -20.41 -3.24
N HIS A 22 8.32 -20.65 -1.94
CA HIS A 22 7.62 -19.86 -0.93
C HIS A 22 8.33 -18.51 -0.84
N PHE A 23 7.74 -17.50 -1.46
CA PHE A 23 8.20 -16.13 -1.31
C PHE A 23 7.69 -15.58 0.01
N THR A 24 8.55 -14.86 0.71
CA THR A 24 8.17 -14.04 1.86
C THR A 24 7.27 -12.89 1.41
N GLN A 25 6.49 -12.33 2.34
CA GLN A 25 5.58 -11.22 2.01
C GLN A 25 6.31 -9.99 1.46
N SER A 26 7.52 -9.70 1.95
CA SER A 26 8.36 -8.61 1.43
C SER A 26 8.82 -8.89 -0.01
N GLU A 27 9.19 -10.13 -0.34
CA GLU A 27 9.52 -10.53 -1.71
C GLU A 27 8.30 -10.43 -2.63
N LEU A 28 7.12 -10.86 -2.16
CA LEU A 28 5.86 -10.72 -2.90
C LEU A 28 5.54 -9.25 -3.18
N ARG A 29 5.75 -8.34 -2.21
CA ARG A 29 5.60 -6.90 -2.41
C ARG A 29 6.54 -6.38 -3.49
N THR A 30 7.83 -6.72 -3.43
CA THR A 30 8.81 -6.31 -4.44
C THR A 30 8.41 -6.79 -5.83
N ARG A 31 7.96 -8.05 -5.94
CA ARG A 31 7.47 -8.62 -7.20
C ARG A 31 6.22 -7.90 -7.71
N ARG A 32 5.25 -7.62 -6.83
CA ARG A 32 4.03 -6.88 -7.16
C ARG A 32 4.37 -5.51 -7.77
N ARG A 33 5.28 -4.76 -7.12
CA ARG A 33 5.75 -3.45 -7.59
C ARG A 33 6.53 -3.52 -8.90
N ALA A 34 7.19 -4.64 -9.18
CA ALA A 34 7.84 -4.91 -10.46
C ALA A 34 6.85 -5.37 -11.56
N GLY A 35 5.54 -5.43 -11.28
CA GLY A 35 4.53 -5.90 -12.23
C GLY A 35 4.52 -7.41 -12.44
N LEU A 36 5.28 -8.17 -11.65
CA LEU A 36 5.34 -9.62 -11.76
C LEU A 36 4.09 -10.28 -11.15
N PRO A 37 3.67 -11.45 -11.65
CA PRO A 37 2.59 -12.21 -11.03
C PRO A 37 2.93 -12.61 -9.59
N VAL A 38 1.92 -12.45 -8.72
CA VAL A 38 1.96 -12.74 -7.28
C VAL A 38 0.70 -13.51 -6.90
N THR A 39 0.85 -14.46 -5.98
CA THR A 39 -0.27 -15.17 -5.38
C THR A 39 -0.13 -15.07 -3.86
N TYR A 40 -1.20 -14.63 -3.20
CA TYR A 40 -1.33 -14.55 -1.75
C TYR A 40 -2.13 -15.74 -1.25
N ASP A 41 -1.74 -16.25 -0.10
CA ASP A 41 -2.40 -17.35 0.60
C ASP A 41 -2.70 -16.95 2.05
N GLY A 42 -2.98 -17.95 2.89
CA GLY A 42 -3.32 -17.74 4.29
C GLY A 42 -2.19 -17.23 5.19
N THR A 43 -0.95 -17.07 4.68
CA THR A 43 0.14 -16.47 5.46
C THR A 43 0.25 -14.96 5.27
N PHE A 44 -0.58 -14.36 4.42
CA PHE A 44 -0.58 -12.92 4.18
C PHE A 44 -1.08 -12.15 5.40
N ASP A 45 -0.29 -11.20 5.88
CA ASP A 45 -0.66 -10.27 6.95
C ASP A 45 -0.88 -8.86 6.40
N LEU A 46 -2.15 -8.44 6.37
CA LEU A 46 -2.53 -7.11 5.89
C LEU A 46 -1.94 -5.98 6.74
N THR A 47 -1.82 -6.20 8.05
CA THR A 47 -1.32 -5.17 8.98
C THR A 47 0.17 -4.95 8.71
N ALA A 48 0.94 -6.04 8.62
CA ALA A 48 2.35 -5.98 8.26
C ALA A 48 2.57 -5.42 6.85
N GLU A 49 1.64 -5.68 5.92
CA GLU A 49 1.73 -5.13 4.56
C GLU A 49 1.59 -3.60 4.57
N VAL A 50 0.54 -3.09 5.22
CA VAL A 50 0.28 -1.66 5.28
C VAL A 50 1.37 -0.95 6.06
N ASP A 51 1.77 -1.46 7.22
CA ASP A 51 2.86 -0.90 8.03
C ASP A 51 4.14 -0.70 7.20
N ALA A 52 4.56 -1.74 6.49
CA ALA A 52 5.77 -1.68 5.68
C ALA A 52 5.66 -0.77 4.44
N ILE A 53 4.44 -0.32 4.08
CA ILE A 53 4.21 0.70 3.05
C ILE A 53 4.22 2.10 3.67
N VAL A 54 3.44 2.32 4.73
CA VAL A 54 3.15 3.68 5.24
C VAL A 54 4.18 4.20 6.23
N THR A 55 4.79 3.33 7.05
CA THR A 55 5.73 3.74 8.09
C THR A 55 7.01 4.38 7.55
N PRO A 56 7.64 3.85 6.48
CA PRO A 56 8.78 4.52 5.84
C PRO A 56 8.42 5.92 5.31
N LEU A 57 7.23 6.08 4.72
CA LEU A 57 6.75 7.35 4.20
C LEU A 57 6.51 8.36 5.33
N ALA A 58 5.83 7.95 6.39
CA ALA A 58 5.57 8.80 7.56
C ALA A 58 6.86 9.27 8.22
N THR A 59 7.83 8.37 8.39
CA THR A 59 9.14 8.70 8.95
C THR A 59 9.85 9.79 8.16
N ARG A 60 9.86 9.68 6.83
CA ARG A 60 10.50 10.65 5.94
C ARG A 60 9.75 11.99 5.92
N ILE A 61 8.42 11.98 5.86
CA ILE A 61 7.60 13.20 5.94
C ILE A 61 7.82 13.91 7.27
N THR A 62 7.81 13.18 8.39
CA THR A 62 8.08 13.75 9.72
C THR A 62 9.47 14.38 9.79
N SER A 63 10.49 13.72 9.24
CA SER A 63 11.85 14.28 9.16
C SER A 63 11.90 15.58 8.37
N LEU A 64 11.22 15.63 7.21
CA LEU A 64 11.10 16.84 6.41
C LEU A 64 10.37 17.97 7.14
N THR A 65 9.24 17.68 7.80
CA THR A 65 8.46 18.68 8.55
C THR A 65 9.22 19.23 9.76
N ARG A 66 10.06 18.42 10.43
CA ARG A 66 10.93 18.89 11.52
C ARG A 66 12.07 19.78 11.03
N THR A 67 12.62 19.46 9.85
CA THR A 67 13.80 20.16 9.30
C THR A 67 13.41 21.49 8.64
N HIS A 68 12.29 21.50 7.92
CA HIS A 68 11.76 22.69 7.27
C HIS A 68 10.70 23.29 8.18
N ASN A 69 11.07 24.29 9.00
CA ASN A 69 10.16 25.03 9.88
C ASN A 69 8.76 25.18 9.25
N ALA A 70 7.72 24.95 10.05
CA ALA A 70 6.30 24.89 9.66
C ALA A 70 5.80 26.05 8.78
N GLU A 71 6.53 27.16 8.74
CA GLU A 71 6.29 28.36 7.93
C GLU A 71 6.15 28.11 6.41
N ARG A 72 6.73 27.03 5.86
CA ARG A 72 6.62 26.74 4.41
C ARG A 72 5.37 25.98 3.98
N GLY A 73 4.43 25.70 4.89
CA GLY A 73 3.19 24.99 4.53
C GLY A 73 3.42 23.55 4.04
N LEU A 74 4.53 22.92 4.45
CA LEU A 74 4.91 21.56 4.08
C LEU A 74 3.81 20.51 4.36
N PRO A 75 3.06 20.59 5.48
CA PRO A 75 1.94 19.68 5.72
C PRO A 75 0.88 19.73 4.61
N LYS A 76 0.54 20.94 4.12
CA LYS A 76 -0.44 21.12 3.03
C LYS A 76 0.02 20.47 1.72
N MET A 77 1.33 20.41 1.48
CA MET A 77 1.92 19.80 0.29
C MET A 77 1.72 18.28 0.24
N PHE A 78 1.74 17.61 1.39
CA PHE A 78 1.52 16.17 1.47
C PHE A 78 0.06 15.79 1.72
N GLN A 79 -0.77 16.74 2.13
CA GLN A 79 -2.16 16.50 2.50
C GLN A 79 -2.96 15.81 1.39
N HIS A 80 -2.90 16.30 0.15
CA HIS A 80 -3.60 15.68 -0.97
C HIS A 80 -3.04 14.29 -1.31
N LEU A 81 -1.72 14.11 -1.32
CA LEU A 81 -1.11 12.82 -1.65
C LEU A 81 -1.40 11.75 -0.60
N VAL A 82 -1.44 12.14 0.68
CA VAL A 82 -1.83 11.22 1.75
C VAL A 82 -3.34 10.97 1.73
N ALA A 83 -4.16 11.96 1.33
CA ALA A 83 -5.59 11.72 1.08
C ALA A 83 -5.81 10.70 -0.05
N ASP A 84 -5.10 10.81 -1.17
CA ASP A 84 -5.17 9.81 -2.26
C ASP A 84 -4.76 8.41 -1.79
N LEU A 85 -3.73 8.32 -0.92
CA LEU A 85 -3.32 7.06 -0.30
C LEU A 85 -4.38 6.53 0.67
N VAL A 86 -5.02 7.40 1.45
CA VAL A 86 -6.16 7.05 2.32
C VAL A 86 -7.31 6.53 1.47
N ASP A 87 -7.65 7.15 0.35
CA ASP A 87 -8.74 6.73 -0.52
C ASP A 87 -8.45 5.37 -1.18
N ALA A 88 -7.22 5.15 -1.67
CA ALA A 88 -6.82 3.84 -2.20
C ALA A 88 -6.89 2.73 -1.13
N LEU A 89 -6.51 3.05 0.11
CA LEU A 89 -6.50 2.09 1.22
C LEU A 89 -7.91 1.85 1.79
N HIS A 90 -8.63 2.90 2.17
CA HIS A 90 -9.95 2.83 2.80
C HIS A 90 -11.07 2.62 1.78
N GLY A 91 -11.12 3.47 0.76
CA GLY A 91 -12.19 3.51 -0.24
C GLY A 91 -12.20 2.28 -1.15
N GLU A 92 -11.03 1.84 -1.61
CA GLU A 92 -10.94 0.69 -2.51
C GLU A 92 -10.59 -0.61 -1.76
N MET A 93 -9.43 -0.65 -1.11
CA MET A 93 -8.92 -1.91 -0.55
C MET A 93 -9.75 -2.41 0.64
N ILE A 94 -9.97 -1.59 1.67
CA ILE A 94 -10.74 -1.99 2.85
C ILE A 94 -12.19 -2.24 2.48
N ALA A 95 -12.82 -1.38 1.69
CA ALA A 95 -14.20 -1.59 1.26
C ALA A 95 -14.37 -2.95 0.53
N GLY A 96 -13.43 -3.30 -0.35
CA GLY A 96 -13.41 -4.59 -1.02
C GLY A 96 -13.23 -5.78 -0.06
N ILE A 97 -12.28 -5.68 0.88
CA ILE A 97 -12.02 -6.73 1.89
C ILE A 97 -13.24 -6.91 2.81
N VAL A 98 -13.82 -5.82 3.30
CA VAL A 98 -15.03 -5.83 4.14
C VAL A 98 -16.18 -6.48 3.40
N ALA A 99 -16.38 -6.17 2.11
CA ALA A 99 -17.40 -6.82 1.30
C ALA A 99 -17.19 -8.34 1.21
N TRP A 100 -15.95 -8.82 1.07
CA TRP A 100 -15.66 -10.26 1.04
C TRP A 100 -15.91 -10.94 2.39
N ILE A 101 -15.54 -10.28 3.49
CA ILE A 101 -15.80 -10.78 4.85
C ILE A 101 -17.31 -10.81 5.13
N ALA A 102 -18.03 -9.77 4.73
CA ALA A 102 -19.48 -9.67 4.84
C ALA A 102 -20.19 -10.78 4.05
N GLU A 103 -19.79 -11.01 2.79
CA GLU A 103 -20.35 -12.08 1.94
C GLU A 103 -20.17 -13.45 2.59
N ARG A 104 -18.97 -13.71 3.13
CA ARG A 104 -18.69 -14.99 3.80
C ARG A 104 -19.51 -15.15 5.07
N THR A 105 -19.55 -14.13 5.92
CA THR A 105 -20.29 -14.14 7.18
C THR A 105 -21.80 -14.34 6.92
N ALA A 106 -22.32 -13.67 5.88
CA ALA A 106 -23.69 -13.86 5.42
C ALA A 106 -23.94 -15.32 4.99
N ARG A 107 -23.02 -15.91 4.20
CA ARG A 107 -23.13 -17.31 3.77
C ARG A 107 -23.14 -18.28 4.95
N GLU A 108 -22.18 -18.15 5.86
CA GLU A 108 -22.11 -19.00 7.05
C GLU A 108 -23.38 -18.87 7.93
N ARG A 109 -23.97 -17.68 8.03
CA ARG A 109 -25.21 -17.46 8.77
C ARG A 109 -26.40 -18.12 8.07
N ILE A 110 -26.55 -17.90 6.78
CA ILE A 110 -27.68 -18.43 5.99
C ILE A 110 -27.61 -19.95 5.86
N ASP A 111 -26.42 -20.55 5.76
CA ASP A 111 -26.27 -22.01 5.76
C ASP A 111 -26.73 -22.64 7.08
N LYS A 112 -26.54 -21.94 8.21
CA LYS A 112 -26.95 -22.42 9.54
C LYS A 112 -28.46 -22.31 9.79
N VAL A 113 -29.12 -21.24 9.32
CA VAL A 113 -30.51 -20.93 9.71
C VAL A 113 -31.50 -20.88 8.54
N GLY A 114 -31.00 -20.81 7.30
CA GLY A 114 -31.77 -20.60 6.07
C GLY A 114 -32.06 -21.88 5.28
N GLY A 115 -32.07 -23.04 5.94
CA GLY A 115 -32.39 -24.33 5.29
C GLY A 115 -33.80 -24.37 4.67
N HIS A 116 -34.73 -23.57 5.21
CA HIS A 116 -36.11 -23.45 4.75
C HIS A 116 -36.29 -22.46 3.57
N LEU A 117 -35.27 -21.67 3.24
CA LEU A 117 -35.35 -20.68 2.17
C LEU A 117 -35.22 -21.35 0.80
N ASP A 118 -36.05 -20.91 -0.15
CA ASP A 118 -35.86 -21.21 -1.56
C ASP A 118 -34.63 -20.48 -2.12
N SER A 119 -34.26 -20.80 -3.36
CA SER A 119 -33.04 -20.24 -3.97
C SER A 119 -33.08 -18.71 -4.12
N ALA A 120 -34.25 -18.14 -4.42
CA ALA A 120 -34.40 -16.70 -4.62
C ALA A 120 -34.31 -15.92 -3.29
N SER A 121 -35.02 -16.40 -2.27
CA SER A 121 -35.02 -15.85 -0.92
C SER A 121 -33.65 -16.01 -0.27
N ARG A 122 -32.94 -17.11 -0.52
CA ARG A 122 -31.55 -17.30 -0.08
C ARG A 122 -30.63 -16.24 -0.68
N ALA A 123 -30.73 -15.97 -1.98
CA ALA A 123 -29.90 -14.95 -2.64
C ALA A 123 -30.20 -13.53 -2.13
N ALA A 124 -31.47 -13.20 -1.89
CA ALA A 124 -31.87 -11.92 -1.30
C ALA A 124 -31.37 -11.78 0.14
N ALA A 125 -31.52 -12.82 0.96
CA ALA A 125 -31.07 -12.83 2.35
C ALA A 125 -29.55 -12.67 2.47
N LEU A 126 -28.78 -13.33 1.61
CA LEU A 126 -27.31 -13.16 1.55
C LEU A 126 -26.93 -11.70 1.31
N ARG A 127 -27.60 -11.04 0.35
CA ARG A 127 -27.36 -9.64 0.03
C ARG A 127 -27.68 -8.73 1.22
N HIS A 128 -28.87 -8.87 1.80
CA HIS A 128 -29.28 -8.05 2.93
C HIS A 128 -28.40 -8.24 4.16
N VAL A 129 -27.98 -9.47 4.47
CA VAL A 129 -27.08 -9.72 5.60
C VAL A 129 -25.69 -9.13 5.34
N ALA A 130 -25.18 -9.22 4.10
CA ALA A 130 -23.93 -8.59 3.73
C ALA A 130 -24.01 -7.05 3.77
N ASP A 131 -25.12 -6.46 3.32
CA ASP A 131 -25.35 -5.01 3.33
C ASP A 131 -25.44 -4.43 4.74
N LEU A 132 -25.90 -5.23 5.72
CA LEU A 132 -25.94 -4.84 7.14
C LEU A 132 -24.56 -4.89 7.81
N HIS A 133 -23.52 -5.39 7.14
CA HIS A 133 -22.20 -5.43 7.72
C HIS A 133 -21.65 -4.00 7.90
N PRO A 134 -21.21 -3.61 9.12
CA PRO A 134 -20.73 -2.27 9.37
C PRO A 134 -19.51 -1.97 8.49
N ARG A 135 -19.51 -0.79 7.87
CA ARG A 135 -18.37 -0.25 7.14
C ARG A 135 -17.57 0.66 8.08
N PRO A 136 -16.24 0.53 8.12
CA PRO A 136 -15.44 1.42 8.95
C PRO A 136 -15.55 2.86 8.42
N PRO A 137 -15.66 3.87 9.29
CA PRO A 137 -15.62 5.26 8.87
C PRO A 137 -14.26 5.58 8.24
N ALA A 138 -14.24 6.56 7.33
CA ALA A 138 -13.00 7.06 6.77
C ALA A 138 -12.14 7.68 7.89
N PRO A 139 -10.83 7.40 7.93
CA PRO A 139 -9.96 8.01 8.94
C PRO A 139 -9.76 9.49 8.64
N GLU A 140 -9.90 10.33 9.68
CA GLU A 140 -9.58 11.76 9.57
C GLU A 140 -8.09 11.98 9.82
N ILE A 141 -7.38 12.47 8.79
CA ILE A 141 -5.95 12.80 8.88
C ILE A 141 -5.79 14.31 9.01
N ALA A 142 -5.59 14.78 10.23
CA ALA A 142 -5.39 16.18 10.52
C ALA A 142 -3.94 16.65 10.22
N PRO A 143 -3.71 17.94 9.92
CA PRO A 143 -2.40 18.47 9.54
C PRO A 143 -1.27 18.22 10.55
N GLU A 144 -1.61 18.10 11.84
CA GLU A 144 -0.68 17.90 12.95
C GLU A 144 -0.10 16.48 12.91
N HIS A 145 -0.87 15.51 12.38
CA HIS A 145 -0.46 14.12 12.24
C HIS A 145 0.75 13.97 11.31
N PHE A 146 0.98 14.89 10.37
CA PHE A 146 2.14 14.85 9.47
C PHE A 146 3.45 15.15 10.21
N ALA A 147 3.41 16.04 11.20
CA ALA A 147 4.58 16.39 12.02
C ALA A 147 4.91 15.31 13.05
N SER A 148 3.91 14.60 13.57
CA SER A 148 4.09 13.51 14.53
C SER A 148 4.31 12.14 13.86
N GLY A 149 3.86 11.98 12.61
CA GLY A 149 3.84 10.69 11.90
C GLY A 149 2.64 9.80 12.29
N GLN A 150 1.72 10.31 13.12
CA GLN A 150 0.58 9.54 13.65
C GLN A 150 -0.38 9.04 12.56
N TRP A 151 -0.42 9.68 11.39
CA TRP A 151 -1.28 9.26 10.30
C TRP A 151 -1.00 7.81 9.84
N ALA A 152 0.26 7.35 9.89
CA ALA A 152 0.59 5.97 9.58
C ALA A 152 0.00 5.00 10.61
N ALA A 153 0.11 5.33 11.90
CA ALA A 153 -0.47 4.51 12.97
C ALA A 153 -2.00 4.40 12.81
N THR A 154 -2.68 5.50 12.48
CA THR A 154 -4.12 5.50 12.18
C THR A 154 -4.48 4.52 11.05
N LEU A 155 -3.71 4.50 9.95
CA LEU A 155 -3.97 3.58 8.83
C LEU A 155 -3.68 2.12 9.18
N ILE A 156 -2.65 1.86 9.98
CA ILE A 156 -2.31 0.51 10.46
C ILE A 156 -3.42 -0.02 11.37
N ASP A 157 -3.88 0.79 12.32
CA ASP A 157 -4.95 0.41 13.25
C ASP A 157 -6.29 0.23 12.54
N LEU A 158 -6.54 1.00 11.47
CA LEU A 158 -7.72 0.84 10.62
C LEU A 158 -7.78 -0.54 9.94
N VAL A 159 -6.64 -1.08 9.47
CA VAL A 159 -6.62 -2.39 8.79
C VAL A 159 -6.50 -3.60 9.73
N ARG A 160 -6.00 -3.37 10.95
CA ARG A 160 -5.69 -4.41 11.93
C ARG A 160 -6.82 -5.44 12.13
N PRO A 161 -8.11 -5.05 12.30
CA PRO A 161 -9.20 -6.00 12.53
C PRO A 161 -9.44 -6.96 11.37
N TYR A 162 -8.98 -6.62 10.16
CA TYR A 162 -9.26 -7.37 8.93
C TYR A 162 -8.13 -8.33 8.53
N SER A 163 -6.96 -8.26 9.18
CA SER A 163 -5.80 -9.08 8.80
C SER A 163 -6.09 -10.59 8.92
N ALA A 164 -6.49 -11.05 10.11
CA ALA A 164 -6.78 -12.47 10.31
C ALA A 164 -8.00 -12.99 9.50
N PRO A 165 -9.13 -12.27 9.42
CA PRO A 165 -10.23 -12.67 8.54
C PRO A 165 -9.85 -12.76 7.06
N LEU A 166 -9.02 -11.83 6.57
CA LEU A 166 -8.52 -11.86 5.19
C LEU A 166 -7.58 -13.05 4.98
N ALA A 167 -6.66 -13.33 5.90
CA ALA A 167 -5.79 -14.49 5.84
C ALA A 167 -6.59 -15.80 5.74
N ASP A 168 -7.63 -15.99 6.57
CA ASP A 168 -8.50 -17.17 6.51
C ASP A 168 -9.30 -17.23 5.19
N LEU A 169 -9.74 -16.09 4.65
CA LEU A 169 -10.35 -16.03 3.31
C LEU A 169 -9.39 -16.47 2.21
N LEU A 170 -8.13 -16.02 2.26
CA LEU A 170 -7.10 -16.37 1.28
C LEU A 170 -6.66 -17.84 1.41
N HIS A 171 -6.57 -18.36 2.63
CA HIS A 171 -6.28 -19.78 2.89
C HIS A 171 -7.28 -20.71 2.19
N ARG A 172 -8.56 -20.31 2.16
CA ARG A 172 -9.66 -21.07 1.54
C ARG A 172 -9.89 -20.70 0.07
N ALA A 173 -9.24 -19.64 -0.42
CA ALA A 173 -9.45 -19.17 -1.77
C ALA A 173 -8.91 -20.17 -2.78
N LYS A 174 -9.57 -20.22 -3.95
CA LYS A 174 -9.06 -20.98 -5.08
C LYS A 174 -7.85 -20.27 -5.68
N PRO A 175 -6.82 -21.02 -6.13
CA PRO A 175 -5.67 -20.42 -6.79
C PRO A 175 -6.08 -19.77 -8.13
N PRO A 176 -5.24 -18.88 -8.68
CA PRO A 176 -5.42 -18.37 -10.03
C PRO A 176 -5.61 -19.49 -11.06
N ASN A 177 -6.47 -19.27 -12.05
CA ASN A 177 -6.80 -20.24 -13.12
C ASN A 177 -7.42 -21.56 -12.66
N ASP A 178 -7.92 -21.66 -11.43
CA ASP A 178 -8.66 -22.86 -11.00
C ASP A 178 -9.91 -23.07 -11.89
N PRO A 179 -10.12 -24.29 -12.45
CA PRO A 179 -11.25 -24.56 -13.35
C PRO A 179 -12.61 -24.24 -12.74
N THR A 180 -12.75 -24.33 -11.42
CA THR A 180 -13.99 -24.04 -10.70
C THR A 180 -14.34 -22.56 -10.68
N LEU A 181 -13.39 -21.67 -10.93
CA LEU A 181 -13.62 -20.23 -11.07
C LEU A 181 -14.32 -19.87 -12.38
N ARG A 182 -14.35 -20.76 -13.38
CA ARG A 182 -15.01 -20.54 -14.69
C ARG A 182 -14.61 -19.21 -15.35
N GLY A 183 -13.34 -18.85 -15.26
CA GLY A 183 -12.78 -17.60 -15.81
C GLY A 183 -12.93 -16.37 -14.91
N ALA A 184 -13.53 -16.50 -13.72
CA ALA A 184 -13.53 -15.43 -12.72
C ALA A 184 -12.13 -15.25 -12.10
N VAL A 185 -11.81 -14.01 -11.74
CA VAL A 185 -10.55 -13.63 -11.09
C VAL A 185 -10.53 -14.15 -9.65
N SER A 186 -9.42 -14.77 -9.23
CA SER A 186 -9.27 -15.27 -7.86
C SER A 186 -9.22 -14.13 -6.84
N ARG A 187 -9.54 -14.42 -5.57
CA ARG A 187 -9.42 -13.41 -4.48
C ARG A 187 -7.99 -12.90 -4.33
N SER A 188 -7.00 -13.76 -4.54
CA SER A 188 -5.59 -13.37 -4.54
C SER A 188 -5.28 -12.36 -5.64
N GLU A 189 -5.75 -12.58 -6.86
CA GLU A 189 -5.53 -11.65 -7.97
C GLU A 189 -6.23 -10.32 -7.73
N ARG A 190 -7.49 -10.35 -7.27
CA ARG A 190 -8.22 -9.13 -6.89
C ARG A 190 -7.51 -8.35 -5.78
N LEU A 191 -6.97 -9.04 -4.78
CA LEU A 191 -6.17 -8.39 -3.72
C LEU A 191 -4.88 -7.80 -4.28
N CYS A 192 -4.23 -8.47 -5.23
CA CYS A 192 -3.04 -7.93 -5.90
C CYS A 192 -3.33 -6.62 -6.61
N ASP A 193 -4.47 -6.52 -7.31
CA ASP A 193 -4.88 -5.31 -8.00
C ASP A 193 -5.19 -4.17 -7.01
N LEU A 194 -5.92 -4.45 -5.91
CA LEU A 194 -6.15 -3.46 -4.84
C LEU A 194 -4.83 -2.96 -4.23
N LEU A 195 -3.87 -3.85 -3.99
CA LEU A 195 -2.55 -3.48 -3.45
C LEU A 195 -1.69 -2.70 -4.46
N ARG A 196 -1.93 -2.85 -5.76
CA ARG A 196 -1.27 -2.03 -6.79
C ARG A 196 -1.77 -0.60 -6.82
N GLU A 197 -3.05 -0.37 -6.53
CA GLU A 197 -3.59 0.99 -6.36
C GLU A 197 -2.93 1.67 -5.16
N VAL A 198 -2.84 0.95 -4.03
CA VAL A 198 -2.12 1.43 -2.83
C VAL A 198 -0.65 1.71 -3.11
N ASP A 199 0.05 0.80 -3.80
CA ASP A 199 1.45 1.01 -4.19
C ASP A 199 1.62 2.22 -5.12
N SER A 200 0.66 2.45 -6.02
CA SER A 200 0.69 3.59 -6.95
C SER A 200 0.53 4.90 -6.20
N ALA A 201 -0.42 4.99 -5.28
CA ALA A 201 -0.60 6.16 -4.41
C ALA A 201 0.62 6.39 -3.51
N ALA A 202 1.14 5.33 -2.88
CA ALA A 202 2.35 5.38 -2.06
C ALA A 202 3.57 5.87 -2.85
N ARG A 203 3.70 5.45 -4.12
CA ARG A 203 4.77 5.91 -5.01
C ARG A 203 4.66 7.39 -5.33
N GLN A 204 3.46 7.96 -5.47
CA GLN A 204 3.29 9.40 -5.66
C GLN A 204 3.77 10.20 -4.44
N VAL A 205 3.46 9.70 -3.24
CA VAL A 205 3.99 10.26 -1.98
C VAL A 205 5.52 10.19 -1.97
N GLU A 206 6.09 9.02 -2.28
CA GLU A 206 7.54 8.80 -2.32
C GLU A 206 8.25 9.75 -3.29
N ILE A 207 7.77 9.87 -4.53
CA ILE A 207 8.33 10.80 -5.53
C ILE A 207 8.30 12.25 -5.00
N ARG A 208 7.25 12.64 -4.27
CA ARG A 208 7.15 13.99 -3.72
C ARG A 208 8.14 14.22 -2.58
N ILE A 209 8.34 13.21 -1.72
CA ILE A 209 9.34 13.21 -0.66
C ILE A 209 10.73 13.34 -1.28
N ASP A 210 11.07 12.51 -2.27
CA ASP A 210 12.38 12.54 -2.95
C ASP A 210 12.68 13.94 -3.49
N ARG A 211 11.70 14.57 -4.17
CA ARG A 211 11.83 15.94 -4.68
C ARG A 211 12.03 16.96 -3.55
N ALA A 212 11.35 16.82 -2.43
CA ALA A 212 11.48 17.72 -1.29
C ALA A 212 12.86 17.56 -0.60
N GLU A 213 13.35 16.33 -0.48
CA GLU A 213 14.68 16.03 0.05
C GLU A 213 15.79 16.57 -0.87
N GLN A 214 15.65 16.44 -2.19
CA GLN A 214 16.58 17.00 -3.18
C GLN A 214 16.54 18.52 -3.26
N SER A 215 15.38 19.13 -3.02
CA SER A 215 15.21 20.60 -2.99
C SER A 215 15.79 21.22 -1.72
N ARG A 216 16.41 20.44 -0.83
CA ARG A 216 17.20 21.00 0.27
C ARG A 216 18.25 21.93 -0.36
N PRO A 217 18.23 23.23 -0.07
CA PRO A 217 19.34 24.07 -0.49
C PRO A 217 20.57 23.45 0.16
N SER A 218 21.49 22.91 -0.66
CA SER A 218 22.88 22.81 -0.25
C SER A 218 23.18 24.16 0.37
N ARG A 219 23.49 24.17 1.67
CA ARG A 219 23.68 25.39 2.44
C ARG A 219 24.60 26.28 1.63
N THR A 220 24.04 27.22 0.87
CA THR A 220 24.81 28.08 0.00
C THR A 220 25.48 28.99 1.00
N LEU A 221 26.71 28.64 1.36
CA LEU A 221 27.51 29.44 2.27
C LEU A 221 27.40 30.86 1.74
N THR A 222 26.87 31.74 2.58
CA THR A 222 26.83 33.16 2.24
C THR A 222 28.27 33.60 1.95
N PRO A 223 28.49 34.67 1.17
CA PRO A 223 29.85 35.20 0.99
C PRO A 223 30.58 35.39 2.32
N THR A 224 29.84 35.74 3.37
CA THR A 224 30.27 35.84 4.77
C THR A 224 30.67 34.50 5.38
N ASP A 225 29.88 33.44 5.20
CA ASP A 225 30.22 32.10 5.68
C ASP A 225 31.45 31.52 4.95
N ARG A 226 31.58 31.79 3.65
CA ARG A 226 32.78 31.40 2.87
C ARG A 226 34.02 32.15 3.32
N ALA A 227 33.89 33.46 3.58
CA ALA A 227 34.98 34.26 4.11
C ALA A 227 35.40 33.80 5.51
N ALA A 228 34.44 33.46 6.38
CA ALA A 228 34.73 32.89 7.70
C ALA A 228 35.44 31.53 7.62
N GLN A 229 35.00 30.66 6.69
CA GLN A 229 35.62 29.35 6.49
C GLN A 229 37.03 29.47 5.89
N ALA A 230 37.24 30.39 4.94
CA ALA A 230 38.55 30.69 4.37
C ALA A 230 39.53 31.23 5.43
N ARG A 231 39.07 32.14 6.30
CA ARG A 231 39.89 32.64 7.43
C ARG A 231 40.25 31.52 8.40
N ALA A 232 39.32 30.63 8.72
CA ALA A 232 39.57 29.49 9.60
C ALA A 232 40.56 28.47 8.99
N GLU A 233 40.58 28.29 7.66
CA GLU A 233 41.59 27.48 6.97
C GLU A 233 42.96 28.16 6.94
N LEU A 234 43.02 29.46 6.64
CA LEU A 234 44.27 30.22 6.63
C LEU A 234 44.93 30.24 8.02
N GLN A 235 44.12 30.34 9.08
CA GLN A 235 44.60 30.27 10.46
C GLN A 235 45.17 28.87 10.82
N LYS A 236 44.59 27.78 10.29
CA LYS A 236 45.16 26.43 10.43
C LYS A 236 46.50 26.25 9.70
N LEU A 237 46.72 27.03 8.64
CA LEU A 237 47.97 27.07 7.89
C LEU A 237 49.00 28.06 8.48
N GLY A 238 48.67 28.73 9.59
CA GLY A 238 49.55 29.69 10.27
C GLY A 238 49.61 31.07 9.59
N ILE A 239 48.63 31.40 8.75
CA ILE A 239 48.52 32.69 8.07
C ILE A 239 47.47 33.53 8.79
N GLU A 240 47.90 34.60 9.46
CA GLU A 240 46.99 35.60 10.03
C GLU A 240 46.51 36.56 8.93
N VAL A 241 45.20 36.78 8.88
CA VAL A 241 44.57 37.73 7.96
C VAL A 241 43.83 38.75 8.82
N ASP A 242 44.36 39.97 8.88
CA ASP A 242 43.76 41.07 9.64
C ASP A 242 42.43 41.51 9.03
N ALA A 243 41.49 41.88 9.90
CA ALA A 243 40.21 42.45 9.50
C ALA A 243 40.36 43.97 9.34
N GLU A 244 40.32 44.46 8.09
CA GLU A 244 40.00 45.86 7.78
C GLU A 244 38.52 46.15 8.03
#